data_AF-A0A4Q2ISA3-F1
#
_entry.id   AF-A0A4Q2ISA3-F1
#
_cell.length_a   1.000
_cell.length_b   1.000
_cell.length_c   1.000
_cell.angle_alpha   90.00
_cell.angle_beta   90.00
_cell.angle_gamma   90.00
#
_symmetry.space_group_name_H-M   'P 1'
#
loop_
_entity.id
_entity.type
_entity.pdbx_description
1 polymer ?
#
loop_
_entity_poly.entity_id
_entity_poly.type
_entity_poly.pdbx_seq_one_letter_code
_entity_poly.pdbx_strand_id
1 'polypeptide(L)'
;MPDQDAQTSPAPANARRGGKFKARFVAISWRDVAVSFGPIVLVALVGLWLAVYFIRPAPPKTLTIVSGPKNTNFWNVAEKYRQILARDGVTLRNLESDGSLDNLNKLMDDKIDVDVGFVQGGLATDAATASLVSLGSVAYVPVSVFYHTAETVDSLDDLRGKRVAVGMPGSGARVLALALLKSNGIVPGGPTALLDMGGDEAAQALVSGKIDAAFLMGDSASPPTMGRLLRTPNIRLVDFSQSDAYSRRFEYLNELKLPMGVFDFGRNIPPHDIHLIAPTAELLARDDLHPALSDLLIEAAKEVHGKASVLQKAGEFPAPLEHEYRISDDATRYYKSGKSFVYRLMPFWLASLVDRTLVLLLPIILLLIPTFKLVPMLYGWRIKSRIYKWYGVLIALERGIATSTGNEEEDRAQMLEQLDRIEESVNRLKMPLAFADQFYVLREHIGFVRNRLLQKQG
;
A
#
# COMPACT_ATOMS: atom_id res chain seq x y z
N MET A 1 91.74 -50.36 66.75
CA MET A 1 92.14 -50.78 65.39
C MET A 1 91.23 -51.94 64.97
N PRO A 2 90.55 -51.94 63.81
CA PRO A 2 90.31 -50.79 62.93
C PRO A 2 88.83 -50.56 62.52
N ASP A 3 88.45 -49.49 61.81
CA ASP A 3 88.70 -48.03 61.91
C ASP A 3 87.79 -47.29 60.85
N GLN A 4 87.43 -46.02 61.08
CA GLN A 4 87.07 -44.94 60.10
C GLN A 4 85.93 -45.16 59.05
N ASP A 5 84.81 -44.44 59.13
CA ASP A 5 84.44 -43.17 58.43
C ASP A 5 83.86 -43.38 57.00
N ALA A 6 82.87 -42.63 56.46
CA ALA A 6 82.22 -41.37 56.88
C ALA A 6 80.71 -41.30 56.51
N GLN A 7 80.04 -40.24 56.97
CA GLN A 7 78.59 -39.96 56.81
C GLN A 7 78.19 -39.49 55.40
N THR A 8 76.94 -39.75 54.98
CA THR A 8 76.16 -38.83 54.13
C THR A 8 74.69 -38.76 54.59
N SER A 9 74.15 -37.53 54.69
CA SER A 9 72.79 -37.23 55.15
C SER A 9 71.71 -37.54 54.10
N PRO A 10 70.44 -37.76 54.50
CA PRO A 10 69.35 -38.00 53.56
C PRO A 10 69.02 -36.74 52.74
N ALA A 11 68.93 -36.89 51.42
CA ALA A 11 68.45 -35.85 50.51
C ALA A 11 66.91 -35.72 50.57
N PRO A 12 66.35 -34.50 50.47
CA PRO A 12 64.92 -34.26 50.70
C PRO A 12 64.02 -34.77 49.58
N ALA A 13 62.78 -35.12 49.94
CA ALA A 13 61.76 -35.61 49.02
C ALA A 13 61.40 -34.58 47.93
N ASN A 14 61.21 -35.07 46.70
CA ASN A 14 61.00 -34.25 45.51
C ASN A 14 59.80 -33.29 45.63
N ALA A 15 60.06 -31.99 45.47
CA ALA A 15 59.04 -30.98 45.25
C ALA A 15 58.21 -31.33 43.99
N ARG A 16 56.88 -31.44 44.14
CA ARG A 16 55.98 -31.66 43.01
C ARG A 16 56.02 -30.45 42.06
N ARG A 17 56.28 -30.72 40.78
CA ARG A 17 56.48 -29.72 39.72
C ARG A 17 55.28 -28.79 39.57
N GLY A 18 55.53 -27.48 39.57
CA GLY A 18 54.53 -26.48 39.17
C GLY A 18 54.10 -26.67 37.72
N GLY A 19 52.79 -26.74 37.49
CA GLY A 19 52.20 -26.85 36.15
C GLY A 19 52.47 -25.62 35.29
N LYS A 20 52.85 -25.81 34.02
CA LYS A 20 53.16 -24.70 33.11
C LYS A 20 51.89 -23.91 32.74
N PHE A 21 51.83 -22.67 33.20
CA PHE A 21 50.73 -21.71 33.01
C PHE A 21 50.42 -21.43 31.52
N LYS A 22 49.13 -21.52 31.14
CA LYS A 22 48.61 -21.13 29.80
C LYS A 22 47.20 -20.53 29.88
N ALA A 23 47.05 -19.39 30.54
CA ALA A 23 45.80 -18.62 30.47
C ALA A 23 45.53 -18.16 29.02
N ARG A 24 44.31 -18.39 28.53
CA ARG A 24 43.89 -17.99 27.17
C ARG A 24 43.04 -16.71 27.23
N PHE A 25 43.70 -15.57 27.39
CA PHE A 25 43.06 -14.28 27.21
C PHE A 25 42.68 -14.09 25.73
N VAL A 26 41.50 -13.51 25.49
CA VAL A 26 40.98 -13.21 24.15
C VAL A 26 40.42 -11.80 24.18
N ALA A 27 40.62 -11.00 23.14
CA ALA A 27 40.11 -9.61 23.12
C ALA A 27 38.59 -9.55 23.33
N ILE A 28 37.82 -10.43 22.66
CA ILE A 28 36.36 -10.50 22.73
C ILE A 28 35.90 -11.97 22.71
N SER A 29 34.99 -12.37 23.61
CA SER A 29 34.32 -13.67 23.55
C SER A 29 33.11 -13.61 22.61
N TRP A 30 33.32 -13.89 21.32
CA TRP A 30 32.26 -13.86 20.30
C TRP A 30 31.02 -14.71 20.65
N ARG A 31 31.19 -15.84 21.33
CA ARG A 31 30.07 -16.67 21.81
C ARG A 31 29.23 -15.97 22.88
N ASP A 32 29.85 -15.17 23.75
CA ASP A 32 29.14 -14.44 24.79
C ASP A 32 28.51 -13.15 24.25
N VAL A 33 29.15 -12.49 23.28
CA VAL A 33 28.52 -11.42 22.49
C VAL A 33 27.26 -11.95 21.80
N ALA A 34 27.35 -13.06 21.05
CA ALA A 34 26.21 -13.64 20.34
C ALA A 34 25.04 -14.02 21.28
N VAL A 35 25.33 -14.62 22.45
CA VAL A 35 24.30 -14.98 23.43
C VAL A 35 23.70 -13.75 24.12
N SER A 36 24.45 -12.65 24.30
CA SER A 36 23.91 -11.38 24.80
C SER A 36 23.08 -10.63 23.75
N PHE A 37 23.41 -10.76 22.46
CA PHE A 37 22.64 -10.18 21.36
C PHE A 37 21.37 -10.97 21.01
N GLY A 38 21.36 -12.30 21.21
CA GLY A 38 20.25 -13.18 20.82
C GLY A 38 18.84 -12.70 21.25
N PRO A 39 18.60 -12.36 22.53
CA PRO A 39 17.30 -11.85 22.99
C PRO A 39 16.90 -10.51 22.35
N ILE A 40 17.88 -9.65 22.06
CA ILE A 40 17.66 -8.33 21.45
C ILE A 40 17.24 -8.50 19.99
N VAL A 41 17.95 -9.37 19.26
CA VAL A 41 17.60 -9.75 17.89
C VAL A 41 16.22 -10.41 17.86
N LEU A 42 15.88 -11.27 18.83
CA LEU A 42 14.57 -11.89 18.93
C LEU A 42 13.45 -10.85 19.13
N VAL A 43 13.61 -9.89 20.05
CA VAL A 43 12.62 -8.81 20.26
C VAL A 43 12.48 -7.94 19.01
N ALA A 44 13.59 -7.62 18.33
CA ALA A 44 13.56 -6.86 17.07
C ALA A 44 12.84 -7.63 15.95
N LEU A 45 13.07 -8.94 15.82
CA LEU A 45 12.39 -9.81 14.86
C LEU A 45 10.90 -9.99 15.17
N VAL A 46 10.53 -10.10 16.45
CA VAL A 46 9.11 -10.15 16.87
C VAL A 46 8.42 -8.81 16.61
N GLY A 47 9.07 -7.67 16.89
CA GLY A 47 8.55 -6.35 16.55
C GLY A 47 8.37 -6.15 15.04
N LEU A 48 9.35 -6.59 14.24
CA LEU A 48 9.26 -6.59 12.77
C LEU A 48 8.18 -7.55 12.25
N TRP A 49 7.99 -8.70 12.88
CA TRP A 49 6.95 -9.66 12.51
C TRP A 49 5.55 -9.14 12.83
N LEU A 50 5.34 -8.58 14.03
CA LEU A 50 4.08 -7.92 14.41
C LEU A 50 3.79 -6.74 13.48
N ALA A 51 4.80 -5.94 13.14
CA ALA A 51 4.69 -4.89 12.14
C ALA A 51 4.18 -5.41 10.79
N VAL A 52 4.80 -6.47 10.24
CA VAL A 52 4.36 -7.08 8.97
C VAL A 52 2.97 -7.71 9.08
N TYR A 53 2.61 -8.27 10.23
CA TYR A 53 1.33 -8.94 10.46
C TYR A 53 0.14 -7.98 10.60
N PHE A 54 0.34 -6.81 11.23
CA PHE A 54 -0.73 -5.83 11.50
C PHE A 54 -0.87 -4.74 10.43
N ILE A 55 -0.05 -4.73 9.38
CA ILE A 55 -0.13 -3.75 8.28
C ILE A 55 -0.84 -4.36 7.07
N ARG A 56 -1.71 -3.57 6.42
CA ARG A 56 -2.39 -3.98 5.17
C ARG A 56 -1.38 -4.53 4.14
N PRO A 57 -1.74 -5.56 3.36
CA PRO A 57 -0.82 -6.16 2.39
C PRO A 57 -0.23 -5.13 1.42
N ALA A 58 0.93 -5.47 0.84
CA ALA A 58 1.60 -4.64 -0.17
C ALA A 58 0.61 -4.23 -1.28
N PRO A 59 0.72 -3.01 -1.84
CA PRO A 59 -0.25 -2.48 -2.80
C PRO A 59 -0.52 -3.50 -3.91
N PRO A 60 -1.81 -3.76 -4.25
CA PRO A 60 -2.15 -4.70 -5.30
C PRO A 60 -1.44 -4.36 -6.60
N LYS A 61 -0.83 -5.36 -7.25
CA LYS A 61 -0.25 -5.21 -8.59
C LYS A 61 -1.29 -5.36 -9.70
N THR A 62 -2.53 -5.63 -9.34
CA THR A 62 -3.66 -5.77 -10.23
C THR A 62 -4.78 -4.88 -9.73
N LEU A 63 -5.46 -4.21 -10.63
CA LEU A 63 -6.62 -3.36 -10.40
C LEU A 63 -7.65 -3.68 -11.48
N THR A 64 -8.94 -3.71 -11.16
CA THR A 64 -10.02 -3.86 -12.14
C THR A 64 -10.82 -2.58 -12.24
N ILE A 65 -10.91 -2.04 -13.46
CA ILE A 65 -11.79 -0.94 -13.82
C ILE A 65 -13.00 -1.47 -14.59
N VAL A 66 -14.21 -1.04 -14.24
CA VAL A 66 -15.41 -1.24 -15.07
C VAL A 66 -15.67 0.03 -15.90
N SER A 67 -15.90 -0.10 -17.21
CA SER A 67 -15.86 1.05 -18.13
C SER A 67 -17.05 1.19 -19.07
N GLY A 68 -17.21 0.31 -20.05
CA GLY A 68 -18.30 0.38 -21.04
C GLY A 68 -18.17 -0.67 -22.12
N PRO A 69 -19.07 -0.67 -23.11
CA PRO A 69 -18.98 -1.58 -24.25
C PRO A 69 -17.69 -1.34 -25.05
N LYS A 70 -17.12 -2.39 -25.66
CA LYS A 70 -15.90 -2.26 -26.47
C LYS A 70 -15.97 -1.12 -27.50
N ASN A 71 -14.86 -0.39 -27.62
CA ASN A 71 -14.66 0.75 -28.53
C ASN A 71 -15.46 2.04 -28.21
N THR A 72 -16.25 2.08 -27.14
CA THR A 72 -16.85 3.33 -26.60
C THR A 72 -15.79 4.25 -25.99
N ASN A 73 -16.17 5.49 -25.64
CA ASN A 73 -15.20 6.44 -25.06
C ASN A 73 -14.64 5.93 -23.72
N PHE A 74 -15.49 5.39 -22.84
CA PHE A 74 -15.05 4.85 -21.55
C PHE A 74 -14.12 3.64 -21.71
N TRP A 75 -14.42 2.70 -22.60
CA TRP A 75 -13.51 1.60 -22.93
C TRP A 75 -12.14 2.11 -23.42
N ASN A 76 -12.14 3.05 -24.37
CA ASN A 76 -10.91 3.61 -24.94
C ASN A 76 -10.10 4.45 -23.94
N VAL A 77 -10.74 5.04 -22.93
CA VAL A 77 -10.08 5.74 -21.82
C VAL A 77 -9.47 4.73 -20.84
N ALA A 78 -10.21 3.68 -20.45
CA ALA A 78 -9.69 2.62 -19.60
C ALA A 78 -8.45 1.92 -20.20
N GLU A 79 -8.42 1.71 -21.52
CA GLU A 79 -7.24 1.19 -22.21
C GLU A 79 -6.02 2.13 -22.16
N LYS A 80 -6.22 3.46 -22.16
CA LYS A 80 -5.13 4.42 -21.93
C LYS A 80 -4.63 4.34 -20.49
N TYR A 81 -5.54 4.25 -19.50
CA TYR A 81 -5.16 4.07 -18.10
C TYR A 81 -4.34 2.80 -17.93
N ARG A 82 -4.72 1.69 -18.58
CA ARG A 82 -3.95 0.43 -18.56
C ARG A 82 -2.52 0.60 -19.09
N GLN A 83 -2.34 1.37 -20.16
CA GLN A 83 -1.00 1.66 -20.71
C GLN A 83 -0.16 2.58 -19.80
N ILE A 84 -0.81 3.46 -19.03
CA ILE A 84 -0.13 4.35 -18.08
C ILE A 84 0.26 3.59 -16.82
N LEU A 85 -0.68 2.91 -16.15
CA LEU A 85 -0.44 2.14 -14.91
C LEU A 85 0.59 1.01 -15.11
N ALA A 86 0.68 0.44 -16.32
CA ALA A 86 1.71 -0.56 -16.65
C ALA A 86 3.14 -0.01 -16.53
N ARG A 87 3.36 1.30 -16.66
CA ARG A 87 4.69 1.94 -16.49
C ARG A 87 5.18 1.84 -15.04
N ASP A 88 4.26 1.87 -14.08
CA ASP A 88 4.51 1.71 -12.64
C ASP A 88 4.41 0.25 -12.16
N GLY A 89 4.21 -0.70 -13.09
CA GLY A 89 4.11 -2.13 -12.80
C GLY A 89 2.76 -2.59 -12.27
N VAL A 90 1.69 -1.80 -12.46
CA VAL A 90 0.31 -2.15 -12.11
C VAL A 90 -0.44 -2.64 -13.36
N THR A 91 -1.06 -3.82 -13.25
CA THR A 91 -1.87 -4.43 -14.31
C THR A 91 -3.33 -4.01 -14.15
N LEU A 92 -3.83 -3.16 -15.04
CA LEU A 92 -5.26 -2.81 -15.09
C LEU A 92 -6.04 -3.83 -15.94
N ARG A 93 -7.00 -4.51 -15.34
CA ARG A 93 -8.01 -5.32 -16.03
C ARG A 93 -9.22 -4.42 -16.35
N ASN A 94 -9.58 -4.36 -17.62
CA ASN A 94 -10.75 -3.60 -18.07
C ASN A 94 -11.96 -4.55 -18.19
N LEU A 95 -12.97 -4.33 -17.35
CA LEU A 95 -14.22 -5.10 -17.35
C LEU A 95 -15.27 -4.41 -18.24
N GLU A 96 -15.80 -5.17 -19.20
CA GLU A 96 -16.86 -4.72 -20.10
C GLU A 96 -18.21 -4.60 -19.36
N SER A 97 -19.01 -3.64 -19.80
CA SER A 97 -20.31 -3.29 -19.22
C SER A 97 -21.23 -2.67 -20.26
N ASP A 98 -22.51 -2.54 -19.91
CA ASP A 98 -23.52 -1.89 -20.77
C ASP A 98 -23.51 -0.34 -20.66
N GLY A 99 -22.63 0.21 -19.82
CA GLY A 99 -22.44 1.65 -19.60
C GLY A 99 -22.60 2.05 -18.13
N SER A 100 -22.87 3.34 -17.90
CA SER A 100 -22.72 3.96 -16.57
C SER A 100 -23.58 3.37 -15.44
N LEU A 101 -24.80 2.87 -15.72
CA LEU A 101 -25.66 2.28 -14.68
C LEU A 101 -25.21 0.84 -14.34
N ASP A 102 -24.78 0.07 -15.34
CA ASP A 102 -24.18 -1.25 -15.12
C ASP A 102 -22.82 -1.13 -14.38
N ASN A 103 -22.02 -0.10 -14.69
CA ASN A 103 -20.80 0.22 -13.93
C ASN A 103 -21.10 0.45 -12.44
N LEU A 104 -22.12 1.26 -12.13
CA LEU A 104 -22.53 1.53 -10.77
C LEU A 104 -22.99 0.25 -10.06
N ASN A 105 -23.84 -0.56 -10.70
CA ASN A 105 -24.29 -1.83 -10.13
C ASN A 105 -23.12 -2.80 -9.87
N LYS A 106 -22.13 -2.87 -10.77
CA LYS A 106 -20.92 -3.69 -10.62
C LYS A 106 -19.96 -3.18 -9.53
N LEU A 107 -19.89 -1.87 -9.31
CA LEU A 107 -19.19 -1.26 -8.17
C LEU A 107 -19.90 -1.52 -6.84
N MET A 108 -21.22 -1.73 -6.86
CA MET A 108 -22.05 -1.97 -5.67
C MET A 108 -22.17 -3.44 -5.26
N ASP A 109 -21.92 -4.40 -6.16
CA ASP A 109 -21.97 -5.83 -5.83
C ASP A 109 -20.59 -6.33 -5.36
N ASP A 110 -20.45 -6.59 -4.06
CA ASP A 110 -19.23 -7.11 -3.42
C ASP A 110 -18.78 -8.49 -3.95
N LYS A 111 -19.62 -9.18 -4.74
CA LYS A 111 -19.25 -10.44 -5.42
C LYS A 111 -18.52 -10.21 -6.74
N ILE A 112 -18.53 -8.99 -7.26
CA ILE A 112 -17.91 -8.61 -8.52
C ILE A 112 -16.55 -7.96 -8.23
N ASP A 113 -15.49 -8.61 -8.71
CA ASP A 113 -14.08 -8.21 -8.60
C ASP A 113 -13.80 -6.95 -9.45
N VAL A 114 -14.25 -5.80 -8.94
CA VAL A 114 -14.13 -4.44 -9.50
C VAL A 114 -13.76 -3.48 -8.39
N ASP A 115 -12.69 -2.73 -8.58
CA ASP A 115 -12.19 -1.76 -7.61
C ASP A 115 -12.67 -0.32 -7.91
N VAL A 116 -12.73 0.02 -9.22
CA VAL A 116 -13.01 1.38 -9.72
C VAL A 116 -13.85 1.36 -11.00
N GLY A 117 -14.48 2.48 -11.35
CA GLY A 117 -15.24 2.57 -12.60
C GLY A 117 -15.62 4.00 -13.01
N PHE A 118 -15.97 4.16 -14.28
CA PHE A 118 -16.49 5.42 -14.80
C PHE A 118 -18.01 5.48 -14.65
N VAL A 119 -18.53 6.42 -13.88
CA VAL A 119 -19.98 6.59 -13.67
C VAL A 119 -20.33 8.04 -13.93
N GLN A 120 -21.34 8.31 -14.76
CA GLN A 120 -21.84 9.66 -14.96
C GLN A 120 -22.66 10.14 -13.76
N GLY A 121 -22.69 11.45 -13.52
CA GLY A 121 -23.63 12.08 -12.59
C GLY A 121 -25.09 11.89 -13.00
N GLY A 122 -25.99 11.94 -12.03
CA GLY A 122 -27.43 11.68 -12.18
C GLY A 122 -27.80 10.21 -12.03
N LEU A 123 -26.91 9.39 -11.46
CA LEU A 123 -27.10 7.96 -11.20
C LEU A 123 -27.01 7.59 -9.71
N ALA A 124 -26.68 8.54 -8.84
CA ALA A 124 -26.46 8.24 -7.44
C ALA A 124 -27.70 7.72 -6.71
N THR A 125 -27.44 6.91 -5.68
CA THR A 125 -28.44 6.39 -4.74
C THR A 125 -27.85 6.44 -3.33
N ASP A 126 -28.70 6.53 -2.30
CA ASP A 126 -28.26 6.58 -0.89
C ASP A 126 -27.34 5.39 -0.51
N ALA A 127 -27.59 4.22 -1.10
CA ALA A 127 -26.73 3.05 -0.90
C ALA A 127 -25.35 3.24 -1.53
N ALA A 128 -25.28 3.80 -2.74
CA ALA A 128 -24.03 3.99 -3.46
C ALA A 128 -23.17 5.14 -2.91
N THR A 129 -23.80 6.24 -2.48
CA THR A 129 -23.07 7.37 -1.87
C THR A 129 -22.53 7.03 -0.47
N ALA A 130 -23.05 5.97 0.17
CA ALA A 130 -22.54 5.45 1.44
C ALA A 130 -21.29 4.55 1.29
N SER A 131 -21.19 3.73 0.23
CA SER A 131 -20.12 2.74 0.04
C SER A 131 -19.05 3.12 -0.99
N LEU A 132 -19.33 4.05 -1.90
CA LEU A 132 -18.40 4.50 -2.93
C LEU A 132 -17.85 5.90 -2.64
N VAL A 133 -16.67 6.17 -3.19
CA VAL A 133 -15.99 7.46 -3.13
C VAL A 133 -15.57 7.91 -4.52
N SER A 134 -15.53 9.22 -4.76
CA SER A 134 -15.05 9.78 -6.02
C SER A 134 -13.55 10.08 -5.94
N LEU A 135 -12.81 9.70 -6.98
CA LEU A 135 -11.43 10.17 -7.21
C LEU A 135 -11.40 11.50 -7.99
N GLY A 136 -12.58 12.03 -8.33
CA GLY A 136 -12.80 13.27 -9.05
C GLY A 136 -13.54 13.06 -10.38
N SER A 137 -14.16 14.13 -10.87
CA SER A 137 -14.70 14.20 -12.23
C SER A 137 -13.57 14.19 -13.24
N VAL A 138 -13.72 13.47 -14.36
CA VAL A 138 -12.67 13.26 -15.38
C VAL A 138 -13.01 13.82 -16.76
N ALA A 139 -14.28 13.99 -17.11
CA ALA A 139 -14.69 14.56 -18.40
C ALA A 139 -16.17 14.97 -18.38
N TYR A 140 -16.58 15.83 -19.31
CA TYR A 140 -17.98 15.94 -19.70
C TYR A 140 -18.40 14.80 -20.63
N VAL A 141 -19.64 14.32 -20.50
CA VAL A 141 -20.26 13.30 -21.36
C VAL A 141 -21.57 13.84 -21.94
N PRO A 142 -21.54 14.73 -22.95
CA PRO A 142 -22.74 15.38 -23.48
C PRO A 142 -23.75 14.40 -24.08
N VAL A 143 -25.03 14.68 -23.85
CA VAL A 143 -26.11 13.97 -24.53
C VAL A 143 -26.26 14.47 -25.95
N SER A 144 -26.04 13.57 -26.92
CA SER A 144 -26.21 13.85 -28.33
C SER A 144 -27.56 13.32 -28.79
N VAL A 145 -28.53 14.21 -29.03
CA VAL A 145 -29.82 13.83 -29.60
C VAL A 145 -29.76 14.08 -31.10
N PHE A 146 -29.58 13.01 -31.88
CA PHE A 146 -29.61 13.10 -33.33
C PHE A 146 -31.02 12.82 -33.85
N TYR A 147 -31.44 13.52 -34.92
CA TYR A 147 -32.75 13.35 -35.53
C TYR A 147 -32.70 13.29 -37.07
N HIS A 148 -33.70 12.62 -37.65
CA HIS A 148 -33.90 12.45 -39.10
C HIS A 148 -35.20 13.14 -39.53
N THR A 149 -35.17 14.48 -39.64
CA THR A 149 -36.24 15.25 -40.28
C THR A 149 -35.69 16.54 -40.90
N ALA A 150 -36.41 17.08 -41.89
CA ALA A 150 -36.11 18.36 -42.52
C ALA A 150 -36.54 19.55 -41.63
N GLU A 151 -37.57 19.35 -40.81
CA GLU A 151 -38.01 20.29 -39.77
C GLU A 151 -36.95 20.39 -38.67
N THR A 152 -36.81 21.55 -38.04
CA THR A 152 -35.92 21.69 -36.88
C THR A 152 -36.62 21.14 -35.64
N VAL A 153 -35.87 20.41 -34.80
CA VAL A 153 -36.28 20.03 -33.45
C VAL A 153 -35.67 21.06 -32.50
N ASP A 154 -36.50 21.97 -31.99
CA ASP A 154 -36.08 23.09 -31.13
C ASP A 154 -36.24 22.76 -29.63
N SER A 155 -37.06 21.74 -29.32
CA SER A 155 -37.22 21.19 -27.97
C SER A 155 -37.42 19.67 -27.98
N LEU A 156 -37.28 19.03 -26.82
CA LEU A 156 -37.59 17.59 -26.69
C LEU A 156 -39.10 17.29 -26.79
N ASP A 157 -39.96 18.30 -26.70
CA ASP A 157 -41.42 18.17 -26.84
C ASP A 157 -41.80 17.77 -28.29
N ASP A 158 -41.02 18.23 -29.27
CA ASP A 158 -41.20 17.95 -30.71
C ASP A 158 -40.99 16.46 -31.07
N LEU A 159 -40.42 15.69 -30.13
CA LEU A 159 -40.29 14.23 -30.21
C LEU A 159 -41.59 13.49 -29.82
N ARG A 160 -42.68 14.20 -29.49
CA ARG A 160 -43.97 13.58 -29.19
C ARG A 160 -44.54 12.84 -30.41
N GLY A 161 -44.94 11.58 -30.20
CA GLY A 161 -45.47 10.72 -31.27
C GLY A 161 -44.40 10.14 -32.22
N LYS A 162 -43.12 10.42 -31.99
CA LYS A 162 -42.01 9.92 -32.81
C LYS A 162 -41.50 8.55 -32.32
N ARG A 163 -40.65 7.90 -33.10
CA ARG A 163 -39.87 6.71 -32.74
C ARG A 163 -38.50 7.16 -32.25
N VAL A 164 -38.24 7.01 -30.96
CA VAL A 164 -37.05 7.56 -30.28
C VAL A 164 -36.23 6.41 -29.70
N ALA A 165 -35.02 6.19 -30.21
CA ALA A 165 -34.06 5.32 -29.54
C ALA A 165 -33.54 6.02 -28.28
N VAL A 166 -33.78 5.41 -27.13
CA VAL A 166 -33.42 5.97 -25.81
C VAL A 166 -32.17 5.33 -25.21
N GLY A 167 -31.45 4.49 -25.94
CA GLY A 167 -30.28 3.78 -25.42
C GLY A 167 -30.60 2.43 -24.76
N MET A 168 -29.57 1.59 -24.66
CA MET A 168 -29.67 0.23 -24.12
C MET A 168 -29.95 0.25 -22.61
N PRO A 169 -30.64 -0.76 -22.06
CA PRO A 169 -30.64 -1.05 -20.63
C PRO A 169 -29.21 -1.07 -20.07
N GLY A 170 -29.00 -0.58 -18.84
CA GLY A 170 -27.66 -0.48 -18.22
C GLY A 170 -26.80 0.72 -18.67
N SER A 171 -27.16 1.43 -19.75
CA SER A 171 -26.44 2.64 -20.17
C SER A 171 -26.86 3.89 -19.37
N GLY A 172 -25.91 4.81 -19.17
CA GLY A 172 -26.21 6.13 -18.62
C GLY A 172 -27.01 7.02 -19.59
N ALA A 173 -26.81 6.80 -20.90
CA ALA A 173 -27.60 7.40 -21.97
C ALA A 173 -29.11 7.17 -21.76
N ARG A 174 -29.50 5.95 -21.37
CA ARG A 174 -30.91 5.61 -21.11
C ARG A 174 -31.49 6.31 -19.90
N VAL A 175 -30.77 6.35 -18.79
CA VAL A 175 -31.28 7.01 -17.58
C VAL A 175 -31.50 8.51 -17.84
N LEU A 176 -30.52 9.16 -18.48
CA LEU A 176 -30.64 10.58 -18.83
C LEU A 176 -31.73 10.84 -19.87
N ALA A 177 -31.80 10.05 -20.95
CA ALA A 177 -32.84 10.18 -21.97
C ALA A 177 -34.25 10.09 -21.38
N LEU A 178 -34.50 9.09 -20.54
CA LEU A 178 -35.80 8.90 -19.88
C LEU A 178 -36.11 10.01 -18.87
N ALA A 179 -35.12 10.52 -18.13
CA ALA A 179 -35.31 11.65 -17.22
C ALA A 179 -35.68 12.94 -17.97
N LEU A 180 -34.95 13.26 -19.05
CA LEU A 180 -35.21 14.43 -19.90
C LEU A 180 -36.57 14.34 -20.59
N LEU A 181 -36.88 13.22 -21.24
CA LEU A 181 -38.18 13.00 -21.91
C LEU A 181 -39.35 13.09 -20.92
N LYS A 182 -39.22 12.47 -19.74
CA LYS A 182 -40.23 12.56 -18.66
C LYS A 182 -40.45 13.99 -18.20
N SER A 183 -39.41 14.83 -18.14
CA SER A 183 -39.54 16.25 -17.78
C SER A 183 -40.31 17.08 -18.81
N ASN A 184 -40.43 16.59 -20.06
CA ASN A 184 -41.25 17.14 -21.14
C ASN A 184 -42.58 16.36 -21.32
N GLY A 185 -42.99 15.57 -20.33
CA GLY A 185 -44.24 14.80 -20.38
C GLY A 185 -44.25 13.64 -21.38
N ILE A 186 -43.09 13.24 -21.93
CA ILE A 186 -42.95 12.04 -22.78
C ILE A 186 -42.57 10.86 -21.88
N VAL A 187 -43.47 9.88 -21.78
CA VAL A 187 -43.33 8.72 -20.87
C VAL A 187 -43.56 7.40 -21.61
N PRO A 188 -42.99 6.27 -21.13
CA PRO A 188 -43.29 4.94 -21.66
C PRO A 188 -44.80 4.64 -21.64
N GLY A 189 -45.30 3.99 -22.69
CA GLY A 189 -46.73 3.72 -22.88
C GLY A 189 -47.55 4.90 -23.41
N GLY A 190 -46.93 6.07 -23.61
CA GLY A 190 -47.54 7.21 -24.31
C GLY A 190 -47.51 7.07 -25.85
N PRO A 191 -47.84 8.14 -26.59
CA PRO A 191 -47.87 8.12 -28.06
C PRO A 191 -46.48 8.04 -28.70
N THR A 192 -45.41 8.40 -27.98
CA THR A 192 -44.03 8.27 -28.46
C THR A 192 -43.53 6.84 -28.25
N ALA A 193 -43.03 6.21 -29.31
CA ALA A 193 -42.41 4.89 -29.23
C ALA A 193 -40.97 5.04 -28.72
N LEU A 194 -40.75 4.74 -27.43
CA LEU A 194 -39.41 4.71 -26.82
C LEU A 194 -38.80 3.33 -27.04
N LEU A 195 -37.64 3.29 -27.69
CA LEU A 195 -37.01 2.06 -28.19
C LEU A 195 -35.68 1.77 -27.47
N ASP A 196 -35.53 0.52 -27.03
CA ASP A 196 -34.35 -0.01 -26.34
C ASP A 196 -33.24 -0.32 -27.36
N MET A 197 -32.65 0.75 -27.89
CA MET A 197 -31.67 0.71 -28.98
C MET A 197 -30.61 1.79 -28.74
N GLY A 198 -29.34 1.46 -28.95
CA GLY A 198 -28.22 2.38 -28.70
C GLY A 198 -27.06 2.23 -29.69
N GLY A 199 -26.02 3.03 -29.47
CA GLY A 199 -24.74 2.92 -30.19
C GLY A 199 -24.88 2.90 -31.71
N ASP A 200 -24.18 1.95 -32.34
CA ASP A 200 -24.15 1.78 -33.79
C ASP A 200 -25.49 1.30 -34.39
N GLU A 201 -26.29 0.54 -33.63
CA GLU A 201 -27.61 0.08 -34.07
C GLU A 201 -28.57 1.27 -34.20
N ALA A 202 -28.66 2.12 -33.17
CA ALA A 202 -29.45 3.34 -33.19
C ALA A 202 -28.98 4.28 -34.30
N ALA A 203 -27.67 4.43 -34.50
CA ALA A 203 -27.13 5.22 -35.59
C ALA A 203 -27.57 4.69 -36.97
N GLN A 204 -27.52 3.37 -37.21
CA GLN A 204 -27.95 2.78 -38.47
C GLN A 204 -29.48 2.87 -38.68
N ALA A 205 -30.26 2.65 -37.62
CA ALA A 205 -31.72 2.81 -37.65
C ALA A 205 -32.12 4.25 -37.96
N LEU A 206 -31.40 5.23 -37.39
CA LEU A 206 -31.64 6.65 -37.65
C LEU A 206 -31.30 7.01 -39.09
N VAL A 207 -30.12 6.64 -39.59
CA VAL A 207 -29.71 6.90 -40.99
C VAL A 207 -30.66 6.25 -42.00
N SER A 208 -31.24 5.10 -41.67
CA SER A 208 -32.22 4.39 -42.52
C SER A 208 -33.68 4.83 -42.33
N GLY A 209 -33.97 5.83 -41.50
CA GLY A 209 -35.34 6.32 -41.26
C GLY A 209 -36.26 5.33 -40.52
N LYS A 210 -35.69 4.30 -39.89
CA LYS A 210 -36.42 3.33 -39.05
C LYS A 210 -36.79 3.89 -37.68
N ILE A 211 -36.06 4.91 -37.23
CA ILE A 211 -36.37 5.75 -36.08
C ILE A 211 -36.22 7.21 -36.49
N ASP A 212 -36.84 8.10 -35.73
CA ASP A 212 -36.91 9.53 -36.02
C ASP A 212 -35.89 10.34 -35.20
N ALA A 213 -35.54 9.86 -34.00
CA ALA A 213 -34.48 10.42 -33.16
C ALA A 213 -33.74 9.33 -32.37
N ALA A 214 -32.49 9.63 -31.95
CA ALA A 214 -31.66 8.77 -31.13
C ALA A 214 -30.88 9.57 -30.09
N PHE A 215 -30.98 9.17 -28.82
CA PHE A 215 -30.14 9.63 -27.72
C PHE A 215 -28.86 8.78 -27.69
N LEU A 216 -27.71 9.43 -27.86
CA LEU A 216 -26.39 8.79 -27.86
C LEU A 216 -25.43 9.56 -26.96
N MET A 217 -24.56 8.85 -26.24
CA MET A 217 -23.54 9.43 -25.37
C MET A 217 -22.22 8.67 -25.46
N GLY A 218 -21.13 9.26 -24.94
CA GLY A 218 -19.80 8.66 -25.01
C GLY A 218 -19.62 7.36 -24.23
N ASP A 219 -20.47 7.09 -23.23
CA ASP A 219 -20.44 5.85 -22.45
C ASP A 219 -21.00 4.64 -23.23
N SER A 220 -21.94 4.88 -24.16
CA SER A 220 -22.67 3.83 -24.90
C SER A 220 -22.54 3.90 -26.43
N ALA A 221 -21.75 4.84 -26.98
CA ALA A 221 -21.55 4.98 -28.43
C ALA A 221 -20.08 5.28 -28.76
N SER A 222 -19.64 4.83 -29.94
CA SER A 222 -18.25 5.00 -30.38
C SER A 222 -17.99 6.40 -30.98
N PRO A 223 -16.80 7.00 -30.79
CA PRO A 223 -16.46 8.27 -31.45
C PRO A 223 -16.56 8.24 -32.99
N PRO A 224 -16.19 7.14 -33.70
CA PRO A 224 -16.46 7.02 -35.14
C PRO A 224 -17.94 7.12 -35.50
N THR A 225 -18.84 6.57 -34.68
CA THR A 225 -20.30 6.65 -34.90
C THR A 225 -20.83 8.05 -34.73
N MET A 226 -20.43 8.76 -33.67
CA MET A 226 -20.77 10.17 -33.48
C MET A 226 -20.30 11.03 -34.67
N GLY A 227 -19.03 10.87 -35.07
CA GLY A 227 -18.46 11.60 -36.20
C GLY A 227 -19.08 11.23 -37.56
N ARG A 228 -19.65 10.03 -37.70
CA ARG A 228 -20.41 9.61 -38.89
C ARG A 228 -21.77 10.32 -38.95
N LEU A 229 -22.52 10.34 -37.85
CA LEU A 229 -23.82 11.01 -37.78
C LEU A 229 -23.72 12.51 -38.07
N LEU A 230 -22.75 13.20 -37.45
CA LEU A 230 -22.45 14.63 -37.69
C LEU A 230 -22.11 14.98 -39.15
N ARG A 231 -21.77 14.00 -40.00
CA ARG A 231 -21.45 14.17 -41.42
C ARG A 231 -22.47 13.54 -42.36
N THR A 232 -23.54 12.95 -41.84
CA THR A 232 -24.55 12.28 -42.67
C THR A 232 -25.62 13.30 -43.11
N PRO A 233 -25.90 13.46 -44.41
CA PRO A 233 -26.98 14.33 -44.88
C PRO A 233 -28.33 13.94 -44.24
N ASN A 234 -29.18 14.94 -44.00
CA ASN A 234 -30.49 14.80 -43.36
C ASN A 234 -30.48 14.30 -41.89
N ILE A 235 -29.30 14.05 -41.31
CA ILE A 235 -29.13 13.88 -39.87
C ILE A 235 -28.68 15.21 -39.27
N ARG A 236 -29.36 15.63 -38.20
CA ARG A 236 -29.02 16.84 -37.44
C ARG A 236 -28.89 16.50 -35.95
N LEU A 237 -28.15 17.34 -35.24
CA LEU A 237 -28.04 17.31 -33.78
C LEU A 237 -29.01 18.36 -33.22
N VAL A 238 -29.72 18.05 -32.13
CA VAL A 238 -30.55 19.05 -31.42
C VAL A 238 -29.67 20.11 -30.80
N ASP A 239 -30.03 21.38 -31.01
CA ASP A 239 -29.50 22.52 -30.26
C ASP A 239 -30.39 22.73 -29.03
N PHE A 240 -29.82 22.52 -27.84
CA PHE A 240 -30.57 22.64 -26.58
C PHE A 240 -30.78 24.12 -26.21
N SER A 241 -31.74 24.77 -26.86
CA SER A 241 -32.19 26.14 -26.57
C SER A 241 -32.54 26.42 -25.10
N GLN A 242 -32.83 25.36 -24.34
CA GLN A 242 -33.17 25.37 -22.91
C GLN A 242 -32.04 24.82 -22.01
N SER A 243 -30.79 24.78 -22.50
CA SER A 243 -29.59 24.26 -21.80
C SER A 243 -29.45 24.74 -20.35
N ASP A 244 -29.48 26.05 -20.12
CA ASP A 244 -29.43 26.69 -18.79
C ASP A 244 -30.62 26.31 -17.89
N ALA A 245 -31.80 26.05 -18.47
CA ALA A 245 -32.95 25.58 -17.70
C ALA A 245 -32.81 24.11 -17.26
N TYR A 246 -32.15 23.27 -18.08
CA TYR A 246 -31.84 21.89 -17.70
C TYR A 246 -30.77 21.82 -16.61
N SER A 247 -29.66 22.55 -16.73
CA SER A 247 -28.61 22.56 -15.71
C SER A 247 -29.10 23.08 -14.34
N ARG A 248 -30.02 24.05 -14.33
CA ARG A 248 -30.67 24.52 -13.08
C ARG A 248 -31.67 23.54 -12.46
N ARG A 249 -32.21 22.59 -13.24
CA ARG A 249 -33.20 21.60 -12.76
C ARG A 249 -32.60 20.24 -12.45
N PHE A 250 -31.43 19.96 -13.00
CA PHE A 250 -30.68 18.73 -12.81
C PHE A 250 -29.24 19.12 -12.45
N GLU A 251 -28.94 19.18 -11.15
CA GLU A 251 -27.69 19.75 -10.62
C GLU A 251 -26.41 19.05 -11.12
N TYR A 252 -26.53 17.81 -11.60
CA TYR A 252 -25.46 17.05 -12.24
C TYR A 252 -25.23 17.41 -13.73
N LEU A 253 -26.08 18.22 -14.35
CA LEU A 253 -25.95 18.64 -15.75
C LEU A 253 -25.26 20.00 -15.88
N ASN A 254 -24.29 20.05 -16.79
CA ASN A 254 -23.59 21.26 -17.18
C ASN A 254 -24.06 21.70 -18.57
N GLU A 255 -24.17 23.01 -18.79
CA GLU A 255 -24.31 23.57 -20.13
C GLU A 255 -22.94 23.57 -20.82
N LEU A 256 -22.90 23.09 -22.06
CA LEU A 256 -21.74 23.18 -22.95
C LEU A 256 -22.13 23.87 -24.24
N LYS A 257 -21.17 24.59 -24.83
CA LYS A 257 -21.32 25.21 -26.14
C LYS A 257 -20.29 24.62 -27.11
N LEU A 258 -20.77 23.98 -28.16
CA LEU A 258 -19.98 23.38 -29.22
C LEU A 258 -19.81 24.42 -30.35
N PRO A 259 -18.60 24.99 -30.58
CA PRO A 259 -18.44 26.08 -31.53
C PRO A 259 -18.64 25.66 -32.98
N MET A 260 -19.11 26.59 -33.83
CA MET A 260 -19.17 26.40 -35.27
C MET A 260 -17.81 26.00 -35.86
N GLY A 261 -17.81 25.07 -36.82
CA GLY A 261 -16.60 24.61 -37.50
C GLY A 261 -15.64 23.73 -36.70
N VAL A 262 -15.88 23.47 -35.40
CA VAL A 262 -14.89 22.84 -34.51
C VAL A 262 -14.45 21.41 -34.92
N PHE A 263 -15.25 20.69 -35.72
CA PHE A 263 -14.88 19.37 -36.27
C PHE A 263 -14.27 19.42 -37.67
N ASP A 264 -14.61 20.45 -38.46
CA ASP A 264 -14.11 20.67 -39.82
C ASP A 264 -14.36 22.14 -40.21
N PHE A 265 -13.30 22.96 -40.19
CA PHE A 265 -13.39 24.38 -40.54
C PHE A 265 -13.68 24.61 -42.03
N GLY A 266 -13.23 23.70 -42.91
CA GLY A 266 -13.40 23.84 -44.36
C GLY A 266 -14.83 23.53 -44.81
N ARG A 267 -15.52 22.64 -44.09
CA ARG A 267 -16.95 22.33 -44.27
C ARG A 267 -17.87 23.07 -43.30
N ASN A 268 -17.30 23.82 -42.36
CA ASN A 268 -17.99 24.46 -41.24
C ASN A 268 -18.93 23.48 -40.51
N ILE A 269 -18.36 22.47 -39.84
CA ILE A 269 -19.11 21.46 -39.06
C ILE A 269 -18.82 21.62 -37.56
N PRO A 270 -19.82 21.91 -36.70
CA PRO A 270 -21.22 22.22 -37.04
C PRO A 270 -21.37 23.59 -37.73
N PRO A 271 -22.47 23.84 -38.47
CA PRO A 271 -22.63 25.06 -39.27
C PRO A 271 -22.90 26.33 -38.44
N HIS A 272 -23.36 26.16 -37.21
CA HIS A 272 -23.57 27.19 -36.18
C HIS A 272 -23.11 26.62 -34.83
N ASP A 273 -23.02 27.46 -33.81
CA ASP A 273 -22.75 27.02 -32.44
C ASP A 273 -23.94 26.20 -31.91
N ILE A 274 -23.69 25.04 -31.30
CA ILE A 274 -24.74 24.17 -30.74
C ILE A 274 -24.61 24.11 -29.21
N HIS A 275 -25.71 24.34 -28.49
CA HIS A 275 -25.81 24.18 -27.05
C HIS A 275 -26.11 22.71 -26.73
N LEU A 276 -25.38 22.17 -25.76
CA LEU A 276 -25.48 20.79 -25.31
C LEU A 276 -25.63 20.78 -23.78
N ILE A 277 -26.22 19.71 -23.27
CA ILE A 277 -26.25 19.42 -21.83
C ILE A 277 -25.44 18.16 -21.54
N ALA A 278 -24.65 18.19 -20.48
CA ALA A 278 -23.67 17.14 -20.19
C ALA A 278 -23.58 16.83 -18.69
N PRO A 279 -23.83 15.58 -18.27
CA PRO A 279 -23.28 15.11 -17.00
C PRO A 279 -21.75 15.08 -17.05
N THR A 280 -21.12 15.18 -15.88
CA THR A 280 -19.72 14.80 -15.70
C THR A 280 -19.60 13.28 -15.53
N ALA A 281 -18.56 12.68 -16.12
CA ALA A 281 -18.08 11.37 -15.72
C ALA A 281 -17.21 11.51 -14.47
N GLU A 282 -17.53 10.74 -13.43
CA GLU A 282 -16.71 10.55 -12.24
C GLU A 282 -15.94 9.24 -12.32
N LEU A 283 -14.71 9.25 -11.78
CA LEU A 283 -13.96 8.03 -11.51
C LEU A 283 -14.27 7.58 -10.08
N LEU A 284 -15.25 6.70 -9.94
CA LEU A 284 -15.65 6.15 -8.66
C LEU A 284 -14.75 4.99 -8.25
N ALA A 285 -14.60 4.81 -6.94
CA ALA A 285 -13.84 3.74 -6.31
C ALA A 285 -14.61 3.20 -5.10
N ARG A 286 -14.34 1.95 -4.72
CA ARG A 286 -14.71 1.43 -3.40
C ARG A 286 -13.90 2.14 -2.31
N ASP A 287 -14.47 2.26 -1.11
CA ASP A 287 -13.86 2.95 0.02
C ASP A 287 -12.60 2.25 0.59
N ASP A 288 -12.41 0.97 0.28
CA ASP A 288 -11.26 0.17 0.69
C ASP A 288 -10.07 0.22 -0.28
N LEU A 289 -10.20 0.89 -1.43
CA LEU A 289 -9.17 1.05 -2.46
C LEU A 289 -7.83 1.49 -1.83
N HIS A 290 -6.75 0.81 -2.21
CA HIS A 290 -5.44 1.12 -1.63
C HIS A 290 -4.96 2.53 -2.04
N PRO A 291 -4.54 3.41 -1.10
CA PRO A 291 -4.16 4.81 -1.37
C PRO A 291 -3.18 5.02 -2.53
N ALA A 292 -2.19 4.12 -2.63
CA ALA A 292 -1.17 4.18 -3.70
C ALA A 292 -1.77 3.94 -5.11
N LEU A 293 -2.88 3.21 -5.23
CA LEU A 293 -3.59 3.02 -6.49
C LEU A 293 -4.45 4.25 -6.83
N SER A 294 -5.05 4.90 -5.82
CA SER A 294 -5.73 6.20 -5.99
C SER A 294 -4.78 7.25 -6.59
N ASP A 295 -3.55 7.40 -6.06
CA ASP A 295 -2.56 8.35 -6.60
C ASP A 295 -2.19 8.07 -8.08
N LEU A 296 -2.02 6.79 -8.45
CA LEU A 296 -1.73 6.39 -9.84
C LEU A 296 -2.92 6.63 -10.78
N LEU A 297 -4.13 6.38 -10.30
CA LEU A 297 -5.37 6.61 -11.06
C LEU A 297 -5.58 8.10 -11.35
N ILE A 298 -5.38 8.98 -10.37
CA ILE A 298 -5.55 10.42 -10.57
C ILE A 298 -4.42 10.98 -11.46
N GLU A 299 -3.22 10.40 -11.42
CA GLU A 299 -2.15 10.73 -12.38
C GLU A 299 -2.48 10.28 -13.81
N ALA A 300 -2.96 9.06 -14.00
CA ALA A 300 -3.44 8.59 -15.31
C ALA A 300 -4.60 9.46 -15.81
N ALA A 301 -5.50 9.86 -14.91
CA ALA A 301 -6.56 10.81 -15.22
C ALA A 301 -5.99 12.18 -15.66
N LYS A 302 -4.96 12.71 -14.99
CA LYS A 302 -4.26 13.95 -15.43
C LYS A 302 -3.60 13.81 -16.79
N GLU A 303 -2.94 12.69 -17.10
CA GLU A 303 -2.31 12.49 -18.43
C GLU A 303 -3.34 12.38 -19.56
N VAL A 304 -4.47 11.71 -19.32
CA VAL A 304 -5.51 11.46 -20.33
C VAL A 304 -6.47 12.64 -20.50
N HIS A 305 -6.84 13.31 -19.41
CA HIS A 305 -7.91 14.32 -19.40
C HIS A 305 -7.41 15.77 -19.18
N GLY A 306 -6.15 15.97 -18.77
CA GLY A 306 -5.58 17.32 -18.54
C GLY A 306 -5.35 18.16 -19.80
N LYS A 307 -5.51 17.59 -20.99
CA LYS A 307 -5.34 18.28 -22.28
C LYS A 307 -6.67 18.88 -22.74
N ALA A 308 -6.58 20.02 -23.43
CA ALA A 308 -7.75 20.60 -24.09
C ALA A 308 -8.35 19.63 -25.12
N SER A 309 -9.67 19.65 -25.25
CA SER A 309 -10.43 18.90 -26.24
C SER A 309 -11.52 19.79 -26.86
N VAL A 310 -12.37 19.23 -27.71
CA VAL A 310 -13.55 19.93 -28.24
C VAL A 310 -14.55 20.32 -27.13
N LEU A 311 -14.54 19.59 -26.01
CA LEU A 311 -15.54 19.72 -24.92
C LEU A 311 -14.98 20.35 -23.64
N GLN A 312 -13.66 20.48 -23.48
CA GLN A 312 -13.03 20.93 -22.24
C GLN A 312 -11.72 21.69 -22.49
N LYS A 313 -11.38 22.60 -21.58
CA LYS A 313 -10.14 23.38 -21.56
C LYS A 313 -8.98 22.57 -20.98
N ALA A 314 -7.76 23.00 -21.26
CA ALA A 314 -6.57 22.41 -20.66
C ALA A 314 -6.58 22.63 -19.13
N GLY A 315 -6.29 21.59 -18.36
CA GLY A 315 -6.29 21.62 -16.90
C GLY A 315 -7.67 21.64 -16.23
N GLU A 316 -8.78 21.54 -16.98
CA GLU A 316 -10.14 21.51 -16.43
C GLU A 316 -10.47 20.19 -15.72
N PHE A 317 -9.90 19.08 -16.20
CA PHE A 317 -10.05 17.75 -15.62
C PHE A 317 -8.69 17.03 -15.45
N PRO A 318 -8.58 16.07 -14.52
CA PRO A 318 -9.58 15.69 -13.52
C PRO A 318 -9.66 16.72 -12.39
N ALA A 319 -10.84 16.86 -11.78
CA ALA A 319 -11.14 17.88 -10.78
C ALA A 319 -11.87 17.29 -9.55
N PRO A 320 -11.61 17.81 -8.33
CA PRO A 320 -12.29 17.40 -7.10
C PRO A 320 -13.65 18.11 -6.98
N LEU A 321 -14.57 17.84 -7.91
CA LEU A 321 -15.94 18.36 -7.87
C LEU A 321 -16.82 17.36 -7.13
N GLU A 322 -17.33 17.75 -5.96
CA GLU A 322 -18.37 17.00 -5.25
C GLU A 322 -19.73 17.36 -5.87
N HIS A 323 -20.30 16.44 -6.66
CA HIS A 323 -21.69 16.52 -7.10
C HIS A 323 -22.55 15.61 -6.22
N GLU A 324 -22.47 14.29 -6.45
CA GLU A 324 -23.29 13.29 -5.75
C GLU A 324 -22.47 12.43 -4.77
N TYR A 325 -21.17 12.28 -5.01
CA TYR A 325 -20.26 11.45 -4.21
C TYR A 325 -19.21 12.31 -3.50
N ARG A 326 -18.87 11.97 -2.25
CA ARG A 326 -17.74 12.57 -1.52
C ARG A 326 -16.42 12.28 -2.25
N ILE A 327 -15.50 13.24 -2.30
CA ILE A 327 -14.14 12.97 -2.75
C ILE A 327 -13.45 12.09 -1.70
N SER A 328 -12.66 11.08 -2.12
CA SER A 328 -11.89 10.26 -1.19
C SER A 328 -10.85 11.09 -0.44
N ASP A 329 -10.48 10.68 0.78
CA ASP A 329 -9.45 11.39 1.56
C ASP A 329 -8.09 11.42 0.82
N ASP A 330 -7.76 10.34 0.11
CA ASP A 330 -6.57 10.22 -0.71
C ASP A 330 -6.59 11.15 -1.91
N ALA A 331 -7.72 11.26 -2.61
CA ALA A 331 -7.89 12.20 -3.71
C ALA A 331 -7.85 13.65 -3.21
N THR A 332 -8.55 13.96 -2.11
CA THR A 332 -8.51 15.28 -1.45
C THR A 332 -7.09 15.70 -1.10
N ARG A 333 -6.29 14.79 -0.55
CA ARG A 333 -4.85 14.99 -0.31
C ARG A 333 -4.10 15.21 -1.62
N TYR A 334 -4.30 14.37 -2.62
CA TYR A 334 -3.61 14.46 -3.91
C TYR A 334 -3.89 15.77 -4.66
N TYR A 335 -5.12 16.28 -4.64
CA TYR A 335 -5.43 17.59 -5.25
C TYR A 335 -4.82 18.76 -4.49
N LYS A 336 -4.71 18.68 -3.15
CA LYS A 336 -4.13 19.75 -2.32
C LYS A 336 -2.59 19.79 -2.36
N SER A 337 -1.90 18.64 -2.35
CA SER A 337 -0.43 18.56 -2.24
C SER A 337 0.29 17.93 -3.43
N GLY A 338 -0.46 17.39 -4.40
CA GLY A 338 0.08 16.47 -5.42
C GLY A 338 0.50 15.13 -4.80
N LYS A 339 1.29 14.35 -5.57
CA LYS A 339 2.02 13.18 -5.05
C LYS A 339 2.78 13.56 -3.77
N SER A 340 2.61 12.75 -2.71
CA SER A 340 3.42 12.85 -1.50
C SER A 340 4.91 12.86 -1.86
N PHE A 341 5.70 13.61 -1.11
CA PHE A 341 7.15 13.83 -1.34
C PHE A 341 7.91 12.51 -1.58
N VAL A 342 7.48 11.45 -0.88
CA VAL A 342 8.01 10.08 -0.98
C VAL A 342 7.84 9.48 -2.39
N TYR A 343 6.67 9.63 -3.03
CA TYR A 343 6.38 9.15 -4.39
C TYR A 343 6.95 10.05 -5.50
N ARG A 344 7.54 11.19 -5.16
CA ARG A 344 8.15 12.13 -6.13
C ARG A 344 9.62 11.85 -6.40
N LEU A 345 10.34 11.31 -5.41
CA LEU A 345 11.78 11.02 -5.51
C LEU A 345 12.10 9.54 -5.75
N MET A 346 11.15 8.62 -5.60
CA MET A 346 11.41 7.18 -5.59
C MET A 346 10.40 6.39 -6.45
N PRO A 347 10.83 5.28 -7.10
CA PRO A 347 9.93 4.39 -7.82
C PRO A 347 8.78 3.87 -6.94
N PHE A 348 7.61 3.62 -7.52
CA PHE A 348 6.38 3.25 -6.82
C PHE A 348 6.57 2.22 -5.69
N TRP A 349 7.28 1.11 -5.97
CA TRP A 349 7.57 0.08 -4.97
C TRP A 349 8.34 0.62 -3.77
N LEU A 350 9.41 1.39 -4.00
CA LEU A 350 10.24 1.95 -2.94
C LEU A 350 9.51 3.05 -2.17
N ALA A 351 8.69 3.86 -2.85
CA ALA A 351 7.85 4.86 -2.20
C ALA A 351 6.78 4.22 -1.30
N SER A 352 6.08 3.18 -1.78
CA SER A 352 5.12 2.41 -0.98
C SER A 352 5.74 1.75 0.24
N LEU A 353 7.03 1.37 0.14
CA LEU A 353 7.79 0.83 1.25
C LEU A 353 8.15 1.93 2.26
N VAL A 354 8.69 3.06 1.80
CA VAL A 354 9.22 4.12 2.70
C VAL A 354 8.12 4.87 3.45
N ASP A 355 6.98 5.15 2.81
CA ASP A 355 5.86 5.95 3.38
C ASP A 355 5.29 5.32 4.68
N ARG A 356 5.49 4.01 4.89
CA ARG A 356 5.14 3.31 6.14
C ARG A 356 6.33 2.72 6.89
N THR A 357 7.40 2.24 6.23
CA THR A 357 8.56 1.71 6.96
C THR A 357 9.31 2.77 7.74
N LEU A 358 9.36 4.05 7.34
CA LEU A 358 10.03 5.08 8.15
C LEU A 358 9.29 5.35 9.47
N VAL A 359 7.96 5.41 9.42
CA VAL A 359 7.10 5.60 10.60
C VAL A 359 7.19 4.41 11.57
N LEU A 360 7.48 3.20 11.07
CA LEU A 360 7.67 2.00 11.91
C LEU A 360 9.11 1.75 12.35
N LEU A 361 10.09 2.06 11.51
CA LEU A 361 11.49 2.04 11.89
C LEU A 361 11.74 3.03 13.02
N LEU A 362 11.02 4.17 13.08
CA LEU A 362 11.20 5.14 14.16
C LEU A 362 10.94 4.55 15.57
N PRO A 363 9.79 3.92 15.90
CA PRO A 363 9.61 3.18 17.17
C PRO A 363 10.61 2.03 17.37
N ILE A 364 10.92 1.25 16.33
CA ILE A 364 11.86 0.12 16.45
C ILE A 364 13.27 0.62 16.77
N ILE A 365 13.74 1.68 16.11
CA ILE A 365 15.01 2.37 16.38
C ILE A 365 14.97 2.98 17.78
N LEU A 366 13.87 3.64 18.17
CA LEU A 366 13.71 4.23 19.49
C LEU A 366 13.75 3.18 20.63
N LEU A 367 13.28 1.95 20.37
CA LEU A 367 13.36 0.83 21.30
C LEU A 367 14.71 0.10 21.25
N LEU A 368 15.36 0.07 20.07
CA LEU A 368 16.71 -0.49 19.92
C LEU A 368 17.77 0.38 20.60
N ILE A 369 17.72 1.71 20.51
CA ILE A 369 18.70 2.63 21.12
C ILE A 369 18.95 2.35 22.62
N PRO A 370 17.95 2.27 23.51
CA PRO A 370 18.16 1.91 24.91
C PRO A 370 18.57 0.44 25.07
N THR A 371 18.01 -0.46 24.25
CA THR A 371 18.34 -1.89 24.30
C THR A 371 19.80 -2.18 23.95
N PHE A 372 20.39 -1.44 23.00
CA PHE A 372 21.82 -1.49 22.70
C PHE A 372 22.70 -1.06 23.88
N LYS A 373 22.22 -0.15 24.75
CA LYS A 373 22.92 0.23 26.00
C LYS A 373 22.92 -0.87 27.06
N LEU A 374 22.03 -1.87 26.98
CA LEU A 374 22.05 -3.02 27.88
C LEU A 374 23.11 -4.07 27.51
N VAL A 375 23.61 -4.07 26.26
CA VAL A 375 24.60 -5.07 25.79
C VAL A 375 25.87 -5.11 26.65
N PRO A 376 26.55 -3.99 26.98
CA PRO A 376 27.74 -4.01 27.83
C PRO A 376 27.44 -4.49 29.25
N MET A 377 26.27 -4.14 29.79
CA MET A 377 25.83 -4.53 31.13
C MET A 377 25.60 -6.04 31.22
N LEU A 378 24.86 -6.63 30.27
CA LEU A 378 24.58 -8.06 30.22
C LEU A 378 25.85 -8.87 29.95
N TYR A 379 26.73 -8.39 29.06
CA TYR A 379 28.04 -9.01 28.80
C TYR A 379 28.90 -9.03 30.07
N GLY A 380 29.03 -7.88 30.76
CA GLY A 380 29.81 -7.79 31.98
C GLY A 380 29.25 -8.64 33.13
N TRP A 381 27.93 -8.65 33.32
CA TRP A 381 27.27 -9.52 34.29
C TRP A 381 27.56 -11.00 34.01
N ARG A 382 27.41 -11.45 32.75
CA ARG A 382 27.65 -12.84 32.36
C ARG A 382 29.10 -13.29 32.58
N ILE A 383 30.08 -12.43 32.29
CA ILE A 383 31.50 -12.73 32.56
C ILE A 383 31.75 -12.80 34.08
N LYS A 384 31.24 -11.84 34.86
CA LYS A 384 31.33 -11.84 36.33
C LYS A 384 30.68 -13.07 36.97
N SER A 385 29.51 -13.50 36.51
CA SER A 385 28.84 -14.70 37.03
C SER A 385 29.67 -15.98 36.91
N ARG A 386 30.55 -16.09 35.90
CA ARG A 386 31.49 -17.22 35.79
C ARG A 386 32.56 -17.17 36.87
N ILE A 387 33.10 -15.99 37.16
CA ILE A 387 34.08 -15.78 38.23
C ILE A 387 33.43 -16.05 39.59
N TYR A 388 32.23 -15.51 39.83
CA TYR A 388 31.50 -15.70 41.09
C TYR A 388 31.09 -17.15 41.36
N LYS A 389 30.81 -17.97 40.32
CA LYS A 389 30.58 -19.40 40.50
C LYS A 389 31.78 -20.09 41.16
N TRP A 390 33.00 -19.79 40.70
CA TRP A 390 34.23 -20.39 41.26
C TRP A 390 34.60 -19.81 42.62
N TYR A 391 34.35 -18.52 42.86
CA TYR A 391 34.41 -17.92 44.19
C TYR A 391 33.49 -18.65 45.19
N GLY A 392 32.24 -18.95 44.80
CA GLY A 392 31.30 -19.68 45.65
C GLY A 392 31.79 -21.08 46.01
N VAL A 393 32.39 -21.79 45.06
CA VAL A 393 33.01 -23.11 45.29
C VAL A 393 34.24 -23.00 46.21
N LEU A 394 35.09 -21.98 46.02
CA LEU A 394 36.26 -21.74 46.87
C LEU A 394 35.86 -21.38 48.32
N ILE A 395 34.84 -20.55 48.50
CA ILE A 395 34.30 -20.19 49.82
C ILE A 395 33.62 -21.40 50.49
N ALA A 396 32.96 -22.27 49.72
CA ALA A 396 32.40 -23.51 50.25
C ALA A 396 33.51 -24.45 50.76
N LEU A 397 34.61 -24.56 50.02
CA LEU A 397 35.81 -25.29 50.44
C LEU A 397 36.44 -24.67 51.70
N GLU A 398 36.57 -23.34 51.77
CA GLU A 398 37.10 -22.64 52.95
C GLU A 398 36.23 -22.85 54.21
N ARG A 399 34.89 -22.85 54.07
CA ARG A 399 34.00 -23.20 55.19
C ARG A 399 34.17 -24.65 55.61
N GLY A 400 34.32 -25.58 54.66
CA GLY A 400 34.65 -26.98 54.95
C GLY A 400 35.90 -27.11 55.82
N ILE A 401 36.97 -26.39 55.45
CA ILE A 401 38.24 -26.32 56.20
C ILE A 401 38.03 -25.80 57.64
N ALA A 402 37.06 -24.91 57.87
CA ALA A 402 36.72 -24.38 59.19
C ALA A 402 35.83 -25.32 60.03
N THR A 403 35.18 -26.31 59.42
CA THR A 403 34.23 -27.23 60.08
C THR A 403 34.71 -28.68 60.22
N SER A 404 35.81 -29.08 59.57
CA SER A 404 36.38 -30.43 59.74
C SER A 404 36.94 -30.63 61.15
N THR A 405 36.39 -31.61 61.87
CA THR A 405 36.83 -32.06 63.21
C THR A 405 37.18 -33.55 63.25
N GLY A 406 37.55 -34.14 62.10
CA GLY A 406 37.98 -35.54 61.93
C GLY A 406 39.42 -35.66 61.43
N ASN A 407 39.86 -36.88 61.06
CA ASN A 407 41.22 -37.22 60.63
C ASN A 407 41.86 -36.16 59.71
N GLU A 408 42.74 -35.33 60.28
CA GLU A 408 43.21 -34.09 59.63
C GLU A 408 44.08 -34.31 58.38
N GLU A 409 44.62 -35.50 58.14
CA GLU A 409 45.46 -35.78 56.96
C GLU A 409 44.66 -36.21 55.71
N GLU A 410 43.67 -37.09 55.84
CA GLU A 410 42.88 -37.58 54.70
C GLU A 410 41.95 -36.49 54.15
N ASP A 411 41.22 -35.79 55.03
CA ASP A 411 40.36 -34.65 54.66
C ASP A 411 41.18 -33.58 53.92
N ARG A 412 42.39 -33.29 54.41
CA ARG A 412 43.30 -32.29 53.84
C ARG A 412 43.86 -32.70 52.49
N ALA A 413 44.19 -33.98 52.29
CA ALA A 413 44.61 -34.50 50.99
C ALA A 413 43.48 -34.35 49.95
N GLN A 414 42.23 -34.68 50.34
CA GLN A 414 41.05 -34.49 49.48
C GLN A 414 40.78 -33.01 49.19
N MET A 415 40.90 -32.12 50.18
CA MET A 415 40.72 -30.68 49.99
C MET A 415 41.78 -30.06 49.07
N LEU A 416 43.04 -30.51 49.14
CA LEU A 416 44.09 -30.10 48.20
C LEU A 416 43.79 -30.59 46.78
N GLU A 417 43.30 -31.82 46.60
CA GLU A 417 42.89 -32.32 45.29
C GLU A 417 41.68 -31.54 44.72
N GLN A 418 40.70 -31.20 45.56
CA GLN A 418 39.59 -30.33 45.17
C GLN A 418 40.07 -28.93 44.77
N LEU A 419 41.06 -28.37 45.47
CA LEU A 419 41.66 -27.08 45.13
C LEU A 419 42.43 -27.12 43.81
N ASP A 420 43.18 -28.21 43.54
CA ASP A 420 43.84 -28.44 42.25
C ASP A 420 42.82 -28.53 41.10
N ARG A 421 41.70 -29.23 41.29
CA ARG A 421 40.60 -29.32 40.32
C ARG A 421 39.92 -27.96 40.07
N ILE A 422 39.77 -27.12 41.10
CA ILE A 422 39.26 -25.74 40.97
C ILE A 422 40.25 -24.88 40.19
N GLU A 423 41.55 -24.93 40.54
CA GLU A 423 42.59 -24.14 39.86
C GLU A 423 42.71 -24.53 38.37
N GLU A 424 42.68 -25.83 38.04
CA GLU A 424 42.71 -26.28 36.64
C GLU A 424 41.46 -25.81 35.87
N SER A 425 40.28 -25.88 36.51
CA SER A 425 39.03 -25.43 35.90
C SER A 425 39.00 -23.92 35.66
N VAL A 426 39.54 -23.13 36.58
CA VAL A 426 39.70 -21.67 36.45
C VAL A 426 40.72 -21.33 35.35
N ASN A 427 41.86 -22.02 35.29
CA ASN A 427 42.89 -21.82 34.26
C ASN A 427 42.41 -22.16 32.83
N ARG A 428 41.39 -23.02 32.69
CA ARG A 428 40.76 -23.34 31.39
C ARG A 428 39.75 -22.29 30.91
N LEU A 429 39.40 -21.28 31.72
CA LEU A 429 38.48 -20.22 31.33
C LEU A 429 39.10 -19.27 30.29
N LYS A 430 38.36 -18.98 29.22
CA LYS A 430 38.70 -17.92 28.26
C LYS A 430 38.14 -16.59 28.77
N MET A 431 39.03 -15.68 29.16
CA MET A 431 38.65 -14.41 29.80
C MET A 431 38.96 -13.20 28.88
N PRO A 432 38.05 -12.22 28.77
CA PRO A 432 38.36 -10.94 28.15
C PRO A 432 39.35 -10.15 29.01
N LEU A 433 40.25 -9.39 28.37
CA LEU A 433 41.28 -8.61 29.06
C LEU A 433 40.70 -7.60 30.08
N ALA A 434 39.53 -7.04 29.78
CA ALA A 434 38.79 -6.10 30.65
C ALA A 434 38.28 -6.69 31.99
N PHE A 435 38.44 -8.00 32.22
CA PHE A 435 38.11 -8.69 33.47
C PHE A 435 39.30 -9.49 34.03
N ALA A 436 40.53 -9.17 33.59
CA ALA A 436 41.73 -9.85 34.02
C ALA A 436 42.03 -9.59 35.51
N ASP A 437 41.71 -8.40 36.02
CA ASP A 437 41.78 -8.00 37.43
C ASP A 437 41.08 -9.03 38.35
N GLN A 438 39.79 -9.28 38.14
CA GLN A 438 38.97 -10.18 38.95
C GLN A 438 39.41 -11.65 38.82
N PHE A 439 39.97 -12.02 37.66
CA PHE A 439 40.56 -13.33 37.45
C PHE A 439 41.87 -13.51 38.24
N TYR A 440 42.74 -12.51 38.27
CA TYR A 440 43.97 -12.55 39.06
C TYR A 440 43.68 -12.55 40.57
N VAL A 441 42.73 -11.76 41.06
CA VAL A 441 42.33 -11.79 42.48
C VAL A 441 41.73 -13.13 42.89
N LEU A 442 40.90 -13.78 42.05
CA LEU A 442 40.42 -15.15 42.31
C LEU A 442 41.60 -16.13 42.44
N ARG A 443 42.60 -16.02 41.57
CA ARG A 443 43.81 -16.86 41.62
C ARG A 443 44.66 -16.58 42.86
N GLU A 444 44.77 -15.33 43.28
CA GLU A 444 45.46 -14.94 44.51
C GLU A 444 44.80 -15.57 45.74
N HIS A 445 43.47 -15.54 45.81
CA HIS A 445 42.72 -16.23 46.87
C HIS A 445 42.86 -17.76 46.82
N ILE A 446 42.89 -18.38 45.64
CA ILE A 446 43.22 -19.82 45.51
C ILE A 446 44.63 -20.11 46.09
N GLY A 447 45.61 -19.26 45.78
CA GLY A 447 46.96 -19.34 46.33
C GLY A 447 47.01 -19.13 47.85
N PHE A 448 46.23 -18.19 48.38
CA PHE A 448 46.11 -17.94 49.82
C PHE A 448 45.51 -19.14 50.56
N VAL A 449 44.40 -19.71 50.06
CA VAL A 449 43.79 -20.93 50.62
C VAL A 449 44.75 -22.12 50.53
N ARG A 450 45.48 -22.28 49.42
CA ARG A 450 46.54 -23.29 49.27
C ARG A 450 47.63 -23.12 50.33
N ASN A 451 48.13 -21.90 50.52
CA ASN A 451 49.17 -21.62 51.51
C ASN A 451 48.67 -21.84 52.95
N ARG A 452 47.41 -21.49 53.26
CA ARG A 452 46.79 -21.78 54.56
C ARG A 452 46.65 -23.29 54.81
N LEU A 453 46.27 -24.06 53.79
CA LEU A 453 46.26 -25.53 53.79
C LEU A 453 47.66 -26.16 53.86
N LEU A 454 48.74 -25.42 53.57
CA LEU A 454 50.12 -25.90 53.66
C LEU A 454 50.85 -25.40 54.92
N GLN A 455 50.48 -24.25 55.50
CA GLN A 455 51.08 -23.75 56.75
C GLN A 455 50.59 -24.51 57.99
N LYS A 456 49.41 -25.14 57.96
CA LYS A 456 48.92 -26.05 59.01
C LYS A 456 49.72 -27.39 59.07
N GLN A 457 50.97 -27.42 58.61
CA GLN A 457 51.85 -28.60 58.50
C GLN A 457 53.10 -28.51 59.40
N GLY A 458 53.21 -27.46 60.21
CA GLY A 458 54.25 -27.26 61.22
C GLY A 458 53.66 -27.27 62.61
#